data_AF-W2SP90-F1
#
_entry.id   AF-W2SP90-F1
#
_cell.length_a   1.000
_cell.length_b   1.000
_cell.length_c   1.000
_cell.angle_alpha   90.00
_cell.angle_beta   90.00
_cell.angle_gamma   90.00
#
_symmetry.space_group_name_H-M   'P 1'
#
loop_
_entity.id
_entity.type
_entity.pdbx_description
1 polymer ?
#
loop_
_entity_poly.entity_id
_entity_poly.type
_entity_poly.pdbx_seq_one_letter_code
_entity_poly.pdbx_strand_id
1 'polypeptide(L)'
;AVAYFCSFQEAGAVAIARLASWRATNENDTPEALRWLDRTLIRLCQKFGEYAKDDPNSFRLSDKFSLFPQFMFHLRRSQFLQVFNNSPDETAYY
;
A
#
# COMPACT_ATOMS: atom_id res chain seq x y z
N ALA A 1 -4.62 -12.85 -23.74
CA ALA A 1 -4.20 -13.79 -22.67
C ALA A 1 -3.63 -13.11 -21.41
N VAL A 2 -3.52 -11.78 -21.33
CA VAL A 2 -2.72 -11.11 -20.26
C VAL A 2 -3.56 -10.59 -19.07
N ALA A 3 -4.89 -10.60 -19.14
CA ALA A 3 -5.74 -10.01 -18.10
C ALA A 3 -6.38 -11.00 -17.11
N TYR A 4 -6.18 -12.31 -17.28
CA TYR A 4 -6.94 -13.34 -16.54
C TYR A 4 -6.32 -13.79 -15.20
N PHE A 5 -5.23 -13.18 -14.75
CA PHE A 5 -4.50 -13.67 -13.57
C PHE A 5 -4.19 -12.63 -12.50
N CYS A 6 -4.62 -11.37 -12.64
CA CYS A 6 -4.42 -10.40 -11.57
C CYS A 6 -5.47 -10.65 -10.49
N SER A 7 -5.04 -11.30 -9.41
CA SER A 7 -5.89 -11.53 -8.24
C SER A 7 -6.36 -10.17 -7.69
N PHE A 8 -7.60 -10.08 -7.16
CA PHE A 8 -8.22 -8.81 -6.74
C PHE A 8 -7.30 -7.96 -5.83
N GLN A 9 -6.46 -8.59 -5.02
CA GLN A 9 -5.45 -7.92 -4.19
C GLN A 9 -4.31 -7.26 -4.97
N GLU A 10 -3.82 -7.85 -6.05
CA GLU A 10 -2.75 -7.29 -6.87
C GLU A 10 -3.27 -6.05 -7.62
N ALA A 11 -4.47 -6.14 -8.20
CA ALA A 11 -5.12 -5.02 -8.85
C ALA A 11 -5.39 -3.87 -7.85
N GLY A 12 -5.90 -4.20 -6.66
CA GLY A 12 -6.10 -3.24 -5.58
C GLY A 12 -4.79 -2.58 -5.12
N ALA A 13 -3.71 -3.36 -4.99
CA ALA A 13 -2.40 -2.85 -4.57
C ALA A 13 -1.84 -1.85 -5.58
N VAL A 14 -1.93 -2.14 -6.88
CA VAL A 14 -1.48 -1.21 -7.95
C VAL A 14 -2.33 0.06 -7.96
N ALA A 15 -3.65 -0.04 -7.78
CA ALA A 15 -4.52 1.12 -7.71
C ALA A 15 -4.17 2.02 -6.51
N ILE A 16 -3.92 1.44 -5.34
CA ILE A 16 -3.48 2.18 -4.15
C ILE A 16 -2.09 2.77 -4.35
N ALA A 17 -1.16 2.05 -4.98
CA ALA A 17 0.17 2.57 -5.31
C ALA A 17 0.11 3.81 -6.20
N ARG A 18 -0.72 3.78 -7.24
CA ARG A 18 -0.91 4.92 -8.13
C ARG A 18 -1.50 6.12 -7.40
N LEU A 19 -2.51 5.90 -6.54
CA LEU A 19 -3.11 6.97 -5.75
C LEU A 19 -2.15 7.53 -4.70
N ALA A 20 -1.35 6.67 -4.04
CA ALA A 20 -0.33 7.09 -3.08
C ALA A 20 0.73 7.99 -3.73
N SER A 21 1.22 7.59 -4.91
CA SER A 21 2.24 8.32 -5.65
C SER A 21 1.70 9.69 -6.11
N TRP A 22 0.49 9.70 -6.69
CA TRP A 22 -0.17 10.96 -7.07
C TRP A 22 -0.37 11.90 -5.88
N ARG A 23 -0.77 11.38 -4.72
CA ARG A 23 -0.90 12.18 -3.49
C ARG A 23 0.43 12.75 -3.02
N ALA A 24 1.50 11.96 -3.06
CA ALA A 24 2.84 12.38 -2.65
C ALA A 24 3.43 13.47 -3.56
N THR A 25 2.98 13.55 -4.83
CA THR A 25 3.43 14.58 -5.78
C THR A 25 2.55 15.82 -5.79
N ASN A 26 1.21 15.68 -5.66
CA ASN A 26 0.27 16.76 -5.97
C ASN A 26 -0.46 17.38 -4.78
N GLU A 27 -0.84 16.59 -3.77
CA GLU A 27 -1.69 17.07 -2.67
C GLU A 27 -0.91 17.27 -1.38
N ASN A 28 0.02 16.35 -1.09
CA ASN A 28 0.58 16.17 0.23
C ASN A 28 2.08 15.88 0.13
N ASP A 29 2.87 16.34 1.11
CA ASP A 29 4.27 15.90 1.21
C ASP A 29 4.33 14.37 1.44
N THR A 30 5.41 13.75 0.98
CA THR A 30 5.71 12.32 1.13
C THR A 30 5.33 11.72 2.51
N PRO A 31 5.66 12.34 3.67
CA PRO A 31 5.33 11.78 4.97
C PRO A 31 3.82 11.67 5.24
N GLU A 32 3.01 12.56 4.67
CA GLU A 32 1.56 12.51 4.84
C GLU A 32 0.93 11.46 3.91
N ALA A 33 1.44 11.30 2.68
CA ALA A 33 1.04 10.21 1.80
C ALA A 33 1.31 8.83 2.44
N LEU A 34 2.45 8.66 3.13
CA LEU A 34 2.76 7.45 3.90
C LEU A 34 1.78 7.21 5.05
N ARG A 35 1.43 8.25 5.83
CA ARG A 35 0.41 8.13 6.90
C ARG A 35 -0.96 7.74 6.34
N TRP A 36 -1.33 8.28 5.17
CA TRP A 36 -2.56 7.90 4.50
C TRP A 36 -2.55 6.42 4.07
N LEU A 37 -1.42 5.95 3.53
CA LEU A 37 -1.25 4.55 3.14
C LEU A 37 -1.43 3.61 4.34
N ASP A 38 -0.75 3.91 5.46
CA ASP A 38 -0.84 3.11 6.69
C ASP A 38 -2.27 3.10 7.26
N ARG A 39 -2.95 4.25 7.30
CA ARG A 39 -4.35 4.34 7.74
C ARG A 39 -5.29 3.54 6.85
N THR A 40 -5.03 3.53 5.54
CA THR A 40 -5.83 2.77 4.57
C THR A 40 -5.65 1.27 4.77
N LEU A 41 -4.41 0.81 4.99
CA LEU A 41 -4.11 -0.58 5.33
C LEU A 41 -4.78 -1.01 6.64
N ILE A 42 -4.68 -0.20 7.70
CA ILE A 42 -5.30 -0.48 9.00
C ILE A 42 -6.83 -0.64 8.84
N ARG A 43 -7.49 0.27 8.11
CA ARG A 43 -8.93 0.19 7.86
C ARG A 43 -9.34 -1.07 7.10
N LEU A 44 -8.52 -1.49 6.13
CA LEU A 44 -8.75 -2.74 5.40
C LEU A 44 -8.65 -3.94 6.34
N CYS A 45 -7.58 -4.02 7.14
CA CYS A 45 -7.37 -5.08 8.12
C CYS A 45 -8.48 -5.12 9.17
N GLN A 46 -8.96 -3.97 9.65
CA GLN A 46 -10.07 -3.90 10.61
C GLN A 46 -11.41 -4.35 10.02
N LYS A 47 -11.62 -4.14 8.71
CA LYS A 47 -12.89 -4.44 8.03
C LYS A 47 -12.97 -5.88 7.51
N PHE A 48 -11.85 -6.44 7.08
CA PHE A 48 -11.79 -7.75 6.42
C PHE A 48 -10.94 -8.79 7.17
N GLY A 49 -10.27 -8.40 8.25
CA GLY A 49 -9.53 -9.30 9.13
C GLY A 49 -10.40 -9.86 10.23
N GLU A 50 -10.11 -11.10 10.61
CA GLU A 50 -10.70 -11.76 11.76
C GLU A 50 -9.73 -11.63 12.94
N TYR A 51 -10.22 -11.15 14.07
CA TYR A 51 -9.43 -11.00 15.29
C TYR A 51 -10.34 -10.99 16.52
N ALA A 52 -9.81 -11.48 17.63
CA ALA A 52 -10.36 -11.26 18.95
C ALA A 52 -9.89 -9.91 19.49
N LYS A 53 -10.79 -9.21 20.18
CA LYS A 53 -10.47 -7.94 20.82
C LYS A 53 -9.37 -8.15 21.87
N ASP A 54 -8.40 -7.25 21.92
CA ASP A 54 -7.28 -7.24 22.86
C ASP A 54 -6.29 -8.43 22.74
N ASP A 55 -6.44 -9.31 21.73
CA ASP A 55 -5.47 -10.37 21.40
C ASP A 55 -4.84 -10.16 20.01
N PRO A 56 -3.63 -9.58 19.92
CA PRO A 56 -2.97 -9.34 18.64
C PRO A 56 -2.54 -10.61 17.90
N ASN A 57 -2.38 -11.76 18.58
CA ASN A 57 -1.96 -13.01 17.95
C ASN A 57 -3.10 -13.72 17.21
N SER A 58 -4.35 -13.30 17.49
CA SER A 58 -5.55 -13.84 16.85
C SER A 58 -5.75 -13.34 15.41
N PHE A 59 -5.05 -12.27 15.01
CA PHE A 59 -5.30 -11.61 13.73
C PHE A 59 -5.02 -12.52 12.54
N ARG A 60 -6.03 -12.70 11.69
CA ARG A 60 -5.95 -13.47 10.45
C ARG A 60 -6.62 -12.72 9.30
N LEU A 61 -6.04 -12.87 8.11
CA LEU A 61 -6.61 -12.40 6.85
C LEU A 61 -6.91 -13.61 5.97
N SER A 62 -8.01 -13.51 5.21
CA SER A 62 -8.31 -14.47 4.14
C SER A 62 -7.19 -14.49 3.09
N ASP A 63 -6.98 -15.63 2.42
CA ASP A 63 -6.01 -15.79 1.33
C ASP A 63 -6.16 -14.75 0.21
N LYS A 64 -7.35 -14.18 0.06
CA LYS A 64 -7.63 -13.10 -0.91
C LYS A 64 -6.97 -11.77 -0.55
N PHE A 65 -6.57 -11.57 0.70
CA PHE A 65 -5.99 -10.32 1.22
C PHE A 65 -4.63 -10.52 1.91
N SER A 66 -4.17 -11.77 2.07
CA SER A 66 -2.97 -12.09 2.84
C SER A 66 -1.69 -11.43 2.29
N LEU A 67 -1.60 -11.21 0.98
CA LEU A 67 -0.44 -10.53 0.35
C LEU A 67 -0.57 -9.01 0.35
N PHE A 68 -1.76 -8.47 0.61
CA PHE A 68 -2.00 -7.03 0.53
C PHE A 68 -1.13 -6.22 1.52
N PRO A 69 -1.00 -6.60 2.82
CA PRO A 69 -0.06 -5.95 3.72
C PRO A 69 1.39 -6.00 3.23
N GLN A 70 1.79 -7.10 2.58
CA GLN A 70 3.13 -7.26 2.02
C GLN A 70 3.36 -6.28 0.87
N PHE A 71 2.41 -6.11 -0.04
CA PHE A 71 2.52 -5.09 -1.10
C PHE A 71 2.67 -3.68 -0.53
N MET A 72 1.84 -3.32 0.45
CA MET A 72 1.90 -2.00 1.08
C MET A 72 3.24 -1.77 1.80
N PHE A 73 3.80 -2.82 2.42
CA PHE A 73 5.12 -2.77 3.07
C PHE A 73 6.28 -2.50 2.10
N HIS A 74 6.20 -3.01 0.87
CA HIS A 74 7.20 -2.71 -0.16
C HIS A 74 6.97 -1.32 -0.78
N LEU A 75 5.72 -0.96 -1.06
CA LEU A 75 5.35 0.35 -1.60
C LEU A 75 5.83 1.51 -0.71
N ARG A 76 5.62 1.45 0.61
CA ARG A 76 6.02 2.51 1.55
C ARG A 76 7.53 2.78 1.62
N ARG A 77 8.36 1.85 1.15
CA ARG A 77 9.83 1.92 1.10
C ARG A 77 10.36 2.02 -0.33
N SER A 78 9.48 2.06 -1.32
CA SER A 78 9.84 2.17 -2.72
C SER A 78 10.30 3.59 -3.05
N GLN A 79 11.04 3.72 -4.16
CA GLN A 79 11.51 5.00 -4.67
C GLN A 79 10.38 5.93 -5.12
N PHE A 80 9.17 5.40 -5.38
CA PHE A 80 7.98 6.18 -5.70
C PHE A 80 7.50 7.05 -4.53
N LEU A 81 7.77 6.65 -3.29
CA LEU A 81 7.37 7.38 -2.09
C LEU A 81 8.59 7.85 -1.29
N GLN A 82 9.64 7.06 -1.17
CA GLN A 82 10.87 7.47 -0.50
C GLN A 82 11.88 8.01 -1.52
N VAL A 83 11.80 9.32 -1.73
CA VAL A 83 12.63 10.04 -2.71
C VAL A 83 13.97 10.51 -2.12
N PHE A 84 14.15 10.36 -0.80
CA PHE A 84 15.43 10.64 -0.14
C PHE A 84 16.47 9.63 -0.68
N ASN A 85 17.59 10.14 -1.21
CA ASN A 85 18.63 9.40 -1.92
C ASN A 85 18.39 9.14 -3.43
N ASN A 86 17.36 9.75 -4.04
CA ASN A 86 17.23 9.83 -5.51
C ASN A 86 17.40 11.29 -5.96
N SER A 87 17.91 11.49 -7.17
CA SER A 87 17.87 12.80 -7.80
C SER A 87 16.43 13.20 -8.17
N PRO A 88 16.14 14.51 -8.33
CA PRO A 88 14.83 14.96 -8.80
C PRO A 88 14.44 14.36 -10.16
N ASP A 89 15.41 14.22 -11.07
CA ASP A 89 15.19 13.63 -12.40
C ASP A 89 14.86 12.13 -12.31
N GLU A 90 15.56 11.37 -11.45
CA GLU A 90 15.25 9.96 -11.19
C GLU A 90 13.85 9.79 -10.58
N THR A 91 13.49 10.67 -9.65
CA THR A 91 12.17 10.64 -8.99
C THR A 91 11.03 10.94 -9.97
N ALA A 92 11.27 11.78 -10.98
CA ALA A 92 10.28 12.07 -12.01
C ALA A 92 10.18 10.97 -13.08
N TYR A 93 11.25 10.19 -13.26
CA TYR A 93 11.30 9.08 -14.22
C TYR A 93 10.56 7.83 -13.73
N TYR A 94 10.67 7.50 -12.44
CA TYR A 94 10.03 6.35 -11.81
C TYR A 94 8.58 6.65 -11.42
#